data_AF-A0A5Q4SQD5-F1
#
_entry.id   AF-A0A5Q4SQD5-F1
#
_cell.length_a   1.000
_cell.length_b   1.000
_cell.length_c   1.000
_cell.angle_alpha   90.00
_cell.angle_beta   90.00
_cell.angle_gamma   90.00
#
_symmetry.space_group_name_H-M   'P 1'
#
loop_
_entity.id
_entity.type
_entity.pdbx_description
1 polymer ?
#
loop_
_entity_poly.entity_id
_entity_poly.type
_entity_poly.pdbx_seq_one_letter_code
_entity_poly.pdbx_strand_id
1 'polypeptide(L)'
;MAVSVVTFALGLTLSAGCAIDKGTALAAEFEEDWAGTPDVATIRTTKNNTLPFKGTSDGTLVVEDGTPADRVTRLAGEMREYVARHDKITGRIMADGVTCTVVADTRRTHEVLALWRSLTADTRVVNADIDDAPWKEATERWRIEVTAADATGALAVFKDMLAGGDRHQPLSGVTVLQVRGPGLFVETDFHDGFPAEAIAAYEAVLARYPVAGASLRRDAVAGSAVDIVVAESADQDHARELARKAAPNLGAAVDVTSRSAG
;
A
#
# COMPACT_ATOMS: atom_id res chain seq x y z
N MET A 1 49.41 67.03 0.92
CA MET A 1 48.03 66.58 0.61
C MET A 1 48.13 65.43 -0.38
N ALA A 2 47.91 64.20 0.08
CA ALA A 2 47.92 63.01 -0.77
C ALA A 2 46.47 62.68 -1.14
N VAL A 3 46.19 62.55 -2.44
CA VAL A 3 44.88 62.18 -2.98
C VAL A 3 44.90 60.68 -3.23
N SER A 4 44.14 59.93 -2.44
CA SER A 4 43.95 58.48 -2.59
C SER A 4 43.08 58.19 -3.81
N VAL A 5 43.64 57.44 -4.76
CA VAL A 5 42.88 56.83 -5.86
C VAL A 5 42.21 55.56 -5.32
N VAL A 6 40.89 55.59 -5.19
CA VAL A 6 40.07 54.45 -4.76
C VAL A 6 39.94 53.49 -5.94
N THR A 7 40.52 52.30 -5.79
CA THR A 7 40.34 51.17 -6.70
C THR A 7 38.90 50.68 -6.64
N PHE A 8 38.17 50.79 -7.75
CA PHE A 8 36.84 50.20 -7.93
C PHE A 8 36.99 48.68 -8.06
N ALA A 9 36.79 47.95 -6.96
CA ALA A 9 36.65 46.50 -7.00
C ALA A 9 35.27 46.16 -7.59
N LEU A 10 35.24 45.69 -8.85
CA LEU A 10 34.07 45.04 -9.41
C LEU A 10 33.79 43.76 -8.59
N GLY A 11 32.88 43.86 -7.63
CA GLY A 11 32.30 42.73 -6.93
C GLY A 11 31.38 41.97 -7.87
N LEU A 12 31.93 41.00 -8.62
CA LEU A 12 31.17 39.88 -9.16
C LEU A 12 30.77 39.01 -7.96
N THR A 13 29.67 39.37 -7.29
CA THR A 13 28.89 38.40 -6.51
C THR A 13 28.31 37.41 -7.51
N LEU A 14 29.07 36.36 -7.78
CA LEU A 14 28.54 35.12 -8.34
C LEU A 14 27.47 34.64 -7.38
N SER A 15 26.21 34.96 -7.69
CA SER A 15 25.05 34.30 -7.13
C SER A 15 25.15 32.83 -7.53
N ALA A 16 25.89 32.05 -6.73
CA ALA A 16 25.75 30.61 -6.70
C ALA A 16 24.33 30.35 -6.21
N GLY A 17 23.36 30.48 -7.12
CA GLY A 17 22.00 30.06 -6.89
C GLY A 17 22.07 28.57 -6.66
N CYS A 18 22.10 28.16 -5.39
CA CYS A 18 21.83 26.79 -5.02
C CYS A 18 20.53 26.42 -5.71
N ALA A 19 20.59 25.56 -6.72
CA ALA A 19 19.41 25.06 -7.36
C ALA A 19 18.66 24.26 -6.28
N ILE A 20 17.66 24.87 -5.66
CA ILE A 20 16.83 24.19 -4.68
C ILE A 20 15.94 23.26 -5.46
N ASP A 21 16.21 21.98 -5.31
CA ASP A 21 15.40 20.91 -5.85
C ASP A 21 13.94 21.06 -5.41
N LYS A 22 13.02 21.20 -6.37
CA LYS A 22 11.60 21.50 -6.11
C LYS A 22 10.93 20.50 -5.14
N GLY A 23 11.20 19.21 -5.26
CA GLY A 23 10.68 18.20 -4.32
C GLY A 23 11.21 18.37 -2.90
N THR A 24 12.45 18.85 -2.74
CA THR A 24 13.00 19.18 -1.42
C THR A 24 12.29 20.38 -0.80
N ALA A 25 12.01 21.41 -1.60
CA ALA A 25 11.24 22.57 -1.13
C ALA A 25 9.81 22.17 -0.72
N LEU A 26 9.12 21.35 -1.53
CA LEU A 26 7.79 20.85 -1.23
C LEU A 26 7.74 19.98 0.04
N ALA A 27 8.77 19.16 0.27
CA ALA A 27 8.88 18.36 1.49
C ALA A 27 9.05 19.25 2.73
N ALA A 28 9.91 20.27 2.64
CA ALA A 28 10.14 21.21 3.74
C ALA A 28 8.88 22.06 4.04
N GLU A 29 8.19 22.52 3.00
CA GLU A 29 6.91 23.24 3.11
C GLU A 29 5.86 22.36 3.81
N PHE A 30 5.73 21.09 3.40
CA PHE A 30 4.84 20.14 4.08
C PHE A 30 5.20 19.94 5.56
N GLU A 31 6.49 19.76 5.87
CA GLU A 31 6.93 19.62 7.26
C GLU A 31 6.64 20.87 8.10
N GLU A 32 6.86 22.05 7.54
CA GLU A 32 6.59 23.34 8.20
C GLU A 32 5.10 23.54 8.44
N ASP A 33 4.26 23.30 7.42
CA ASP A 33 2.81 23.51 7.50
C ASP A 33 2.12 22.60 8.52
N TRP A 34 2.65 21.39 8.71
CA TRP A 34 2.10 20.40 9.65
C TRP A 34 2.83 20.36 10.99
N ALA A 35 3.93 21.11 11.15
CA ALA A 35 4.70 21.14 12.38
C ALA A 35 3.85 21.56 13.59
N GLY A 36 3.95 20.81 14.69
CA GLY A 36 3.22 21.12 15.92
C GLY A 36 1.70 20.87 15.84
N THR A 37 1.21 20.22 14.78
CA THR A 37 -0.18 19.77 14.72
C THR A 37 -0.47 18.81 15.88
N PRO A 38 -1.51 19.08 16.71
CA PRO A 38 -1.87 18.19 17.79
C PRO A 38 -2.18 16.79 17.29
N ASP A 39 -1.77 15.78 18.05
CA ASP A 39 -1.95 14.34 17.78
C ASP A 39 -1.11 13.80 16.60
N VAL A 40 -0.21 14.60 16.03
CA VAL A 40 0.78 14.14 15.03
C VAL A 40 2.12 13.89 15.73
N ALA A 41 2.47 12.61 15.88
CA ALA A 41 3.71 12.18 16.52
C ALA A 41 4.94 12.44 15.65
N THR A 42 4.81 12.26 14.33
CA THR A 42 5.93 12.38 13.39
C THR A 42 5.42 12.75 12.00
N ILE A 43 6.18 13.57 11.29
CA ILE A 43 5.96 13.85 9.87
C ILE A 43 7.05 13.12 9.10
N ARG A 44 6.66 12.37 8.06
CA ARG A 44 7.60 11.70 7.15
C ARG A 44 7.42 12.26 5.76
N THR A 45 8.52 12.61 5.09
CA THR A 45 8.49 13.08 3.71
C THR A 45 9.41 12.26 2.83
N THR A 46 8.96 12.03 1.59
CA THR A 46 9.78 11.48 0.52
C THR A 46 9.80 12.49 -0.62
N LYS A 47 11.01 12.90 -1.02
CA LYS A 47 11.23 13.86 -2.10
C LYS A 47 11.55 13.16 -3.41
N ASN A 48 10.86 13.55 -4.48
CA ASN A 48 11.02 12.99 -5.80
C ASN A 48 11.42 14.10 -6.78
N ASN A 49 12.72 14.21 -7.08
CA ASN A 49 13.24 15.23 -7.99
C ASN A 49 13.56 14.61 -9.35
N THR A 50 12.84 15.05 -10.39
CA THR A 50 13.16 14.67 -11.77
C THR A 50 14.17 15.65 -12.38
N LEU A 51 14.06 16.94 -12.03
CA LEU A 51 14.97 18.03 -12.41
C LEU A 51 15.00 19.06 -11.25
N PRO A 52 15.98 19.98 -11.19
CA PRO A 52 16.07 20.93 -10.08
C PRO A 52 14.80 21.77 -9.86
N PHE A 53 14.05 22.08 -10.92
CA PHE A 53 12.78 22.84 -10.84
C PHE A 53 11.53 21.97 -11.00
N LYS A 54 11.68 20.64 -11.07
CA LYS A 54 10.59 19.69 -11.28
C LYS A 54 10.72 18.51 -10.32
N GLY A 55 9.80 18.46 -9.38
CA GLY A 55 9.67 17.34 -8.46
C GLY A 55 8.28 17.29 -7.85
N THR A 56 8.04 16.21 -7.11
CA THR A 56 6.89 15.99 -6.24
C THR A 56 7.39 15.64 -4.84
N SER A 57 6.49 15.65 -3.88
CA SER A 57 6.75 15.18 -2.52
C SER A 57 5.60 14.30 -2.06
N ASP A 58 5.92 13.25 -1.31
CA ASP A 58 4.93 12.46 -0.58
C ASP A 58 5.10 12.78 0.90
N GLY A 59 4.04 13.28 1.54
CA GLY A 59 4.01 13.65 2.94
C GLY A 59 3.08 12.71 3.71
N THR A 60 3.56 12.13 4.81
CA THR A 60 2.80 11.25 5.69
C THR A 60 2.75 11.82 7.09
N LEU A 61 1.55 12.03 7.62
CA LEU A 61 1.33 12.30 9.03
C LEU A 61 1.24 10.98 9.78
N VAL A 62 2.16 10.74 10.71
CA VAL A 62 2.08 9.64 11.66
C VAL A 62 1.34 10.16 12.90
N VAL A 63 0.14 9.64 13.09
CA VAL A 63 -0.74 10.02 14.19
C VAL A 63 -0.31 9.31 15.47
N GLU A 64 -0.44 9.96 16.62
CA GLU A 64 -0.18 9.38 17.93
C GLU A 64 -1.05 8.15 18.19
N ASP A 65 -0.46 7.11 18.79
CA ASP A 65 -1.16 5.87 19.12
C ASP A 65 -2.36 6.13 20.04
N GLY A 66 -3.51 5.52 19.72
CA GLY A 66 -4.75 5.67 20.49
C GLY A 66 -5.51 6.97 20.23
N THR A 67 -5.09 7.77 19.25
CA THR A 67 -5.86 8.93 18.79
C THR A 67 -7.27 8.51 18.35
N PRO A 68 -8.34 9.16 18.85
CA PRO A 68 -9.70 8.78 18.48
C PRO A 68 -9.98 8.86 16.98
N ALA A 69 -10.76 7.92 16.44
CA ALA A 69 -11.06 7.84 15.01
C ALA A 69 -11.68 9.13 14.42
N ASP A 70 -12.46 9.87 15.20
CA ASP A 70 -13.01 11.16 14.78
C ASP A 70 -11.94 12.25 14.62
N ARG A 71 -10.86 12.18 15.40
CA ARG A 71 -9.70 13.07 15.25
C ARG A 71 -8.87 12.70 14.02
N VAL A 72 -8.62 11.41 13.79
CA VAL A 72 -7.98 10.93 12.55
C VAL A 72 -8.78 11.37 11.31
N THR A 73 -10.10 11.24 11.36
CA THR A 73 -11.01 11.68 10.28
C THR A 73 -10.92 13.18 10.03
N ARG A 74 -10.76 13.98 11.08
CA ARG A 74 -10.58 15.43 10.97
C ARG A 74 -9.24 15.78 10.32
N LEU A 75 -8.15 15.15 10.76
CA LEU A 75 -6.83 15.31 10.15
C LEU A 75 -6.85 14.92 8.66
N ALA A 76 -7.57 13.86 8.29
CA ALA A 76 -7.78 13.49 6.89
C ALA A 76 -8.58 14.55 6.10
N GLY A 77 -9.57 15.18 6.73
CA GLY A 77 -10.31 16.30 6.14
C GLY A 77 -9.41 17.53 5.90
N GLU A 78 -8.56 17.88 6.87
CA GLU A 78 -7.58 18.95 6.75
C GLU A 78 -6.52 18.63 5.67
N MET A 79 -6.02 17.39 5.63
CA MET A 79 -5.09 16.90 4.62
C MET A 79 -5.71 16.95 3.22
N ARG A 80 -6.98 16.56 3.08
CA ARG A 80 -7.72 16.64 1.81
C ARG A 80 -7.72 18.07 1.27
N GLU A 81 -7.99 19.05 2.12
CA GLU A 81 -7.96 20.46 1.73
C GLU A 81 -6.55 20.93 1.39
N TYR A 82 -5.54 20.42 2.10
CA TYR A 82 -4.14 20.69 1.82
C TYR A 82 -3.72 20.18 0.43
N VAL A 83 -3.94 18.91 0.13
CA VAL A 83 -3.56 18.31 -1.16
C VAL A 83 -4.36 18.89 -2.33
N ALA A 84 -5.59 19.35 -2.09
CA ALA A 84 -6.38 20.07 -3.10
C ALA A 84 -5.76 21.42 -3.49
N ARG A 85 -5.02 22.07 -2.58
CA ARG A 85 -4.27 23.31 -2.84
C ARG A 85 -2.85 23.06 -3.37
N HIS A 86 -2.29 21.88 -3.13
CA HIS A 86 -0.90 21.53 -3.47
C HIS A 86 -0.81 20.32 -4.41
N ASP A 87 -1.03 20.55 -5.71
CA ASP A 87 -1.10 19.52 -6.77
C ASP A 87 0.20 18.75 -7.07
N LYS A 88 1.26 18.98 -6.28
CA LYS A 88 2.56 18.29 -6.36
C LYS A 88 2.91 17.55 -5.07
N ILE A 89 2.00 17.55 -4.09
CA ILE A 89 2.15 16.85 -2.82
C ILE A 89 1.10 15.75 -2.72
N THR A 90 1.55 14.52 -2.53
CA THR A 90 0.67 13.42 -2.11
C THR A 90 0.59 13.44 -0.59
N GLY A 91 -0.62 13.48 -0.04
CA GLY A 91 -0.84 13.45 1.41
C GLY A 91 -1.28 12.07 1.88
N ARG A 92 -0.68 11.59 2.97
CA ARG A 92 -1.02 10.31 3.61
C ARG A 92 -1.17 10.47 5.12
N ILE A 93 -1.94 9.57 5.72
CA ILE A 93 -2.09 9.47 7.17
C ILE A 93 -1.83 8.03 7.58
N MET A 94 -0.96 7.83 8.58
CA MET A 94 -0.73 6.56 9.26
C MET A 94 -1.30 6.63 10.67
N ALA A 95 -2.28 5.77 10.96
CA ALA A 95 -2.92 5.67 12.27
C ALA A 95 -3.27 4.20 12.55
N ASP A 96 -2.97 3.73 13.76
CA ASP A 96 -3.25 2.36 14.24
C ASP A 96 -2.74 1.27 13.28
N GLY A 97 -1.52 1.44 12.77
CA GLY A 97 -0.87 0.48 11.88
C GLY A 97 -1.39 0.48 10.43
N VAL A 98 -2.36 1.33 10.09
CA VAL A 98 -2.88 1.47 8.73
C VAL A 98 -2.48 2.82 8.14
N THR A 99 -1.88 2.80 6.95
CA THR A 99 -1.54 3.99 6.17
C THR A 99 -2.50 4.17 5.01
N CYS A 100 -3.00 5.38 4.82
CA CYS A 100 -3.97 5.69 3.78
C CYS A 100 -3.58 6.96 3.02
N THR A 101 -3.63 6.92 1.69
CA THR A 101 -3.55 8.12 0.87
C THR A 101 -4.85 8.92 0.96
N VAL A 102 -4.72 10.23 1.18
CA VAL A 102 -5.82 11.19 1.21
C VAL A 102 -5.86 11.90 -0.14
N VAL A 103 -7.02 11.84 -0.79
CA VAL A 103 -7.23 12.45 -2.11
C VAL A 103 -8.16 13.66 -2.01
N ALA A 104 -7.98 14.65 -2.88
CA ALA A 104 -8.76 15.89 -2.86
C ALA A 104 -10.29 15.67 -2.97
N ASP A 105 -10.71 14.56 -3.60
CA ASP A 105 -12.12 14.17 -3.70
C ASP A 105 -12.68 13.72 -2.34
N THR A 106 -13.70 14.43 -1.87
CA THR A 106 -14.35 14.19 -0.57
C THR A 106 -14.98 12.80 -0.46
N ARG A 107 -15.67 12.34 -1.51
CA ARG A 107 -16.33 11.03 -1.49
C ARG A 107 -15.29 9.93 -1.40
N ARG A 108 -14.21 10.04 -2.19
CA ARG A 108 -13.12 9.07 -2.19
C ARG A 108 -12.39 9.02 -0.85
N THR A 109 -12.08 10.18 -0.26
CA THR A 109 -11.48 10.21 1.07
C THR A 109 -12.40 9.58 2.11
N HIS A 110 -13.72 9.76 2.04
CA HIS A 110 -14.65 9.06 2.92
C HIS A 110 -14.67 7.54 2.71
N GLU A 111 -14.61 7.06 1.46
CA GLU A 111 -14.50 5.61 1.16
C GLU A 111 -13.22 5.03 1.78
N VAL A 112 -12.07 5.71 1.62
CA VAL A 112 -10.79 5.31 2.21
C VAL A 112 -10.86 5.28 3.74
N LEU A 113 -11.47 6.30 4.36
CA LEU A 113 -11.62 6.36 5.82
C LEU A 113 -12.58 5.29 6.36
N ALA A 114 -13.61 4.91 5.60
CA ALA A 114 -14.48 3.80 5.96
C ALA A 114 -13.72 2.47 5.93
N LEU A 115 -12.90 2.23 4.89
CA LEU A 115 -12.04 1.06 4.81
C LEU A 115 -11.01 1.05 5.95
N TRP A 116 -10.32 2.16 6.19
CA TRP A 116 -9.39 2.34 7.32
C TRP A 116 -10.02 1.92 8.65
N ARG A 117 -11.20 2.45 8.99
CA ARG A 117 -11.94 2.08 10.22
C ARG A 117 -12.25 0.60 10.30
N SER A 118 -12.62 -0.02 9.17
CA SER A 118 -12.94 -1.45 9.16
C SER A 118 -11.69 -2.33 9.37
N LEU A 119 -10.54 -1.92 8.83
CA LEU A 119 -9.27 -2.64 8.96
C LEU A 119 -8.69 -2.49 10.36
N THR A 120 -8.72 -1.30 10.95
CA THR A 120 -8.24 -1.08 12.33
C THR A 120 -9.11 -1.77 13.38
N ALA A 121 -10.39 -1.99 13.10
CA ALA A 121 -11.29 -2.76 13.96
C ALA A 121 -11.13 -4.28 13.83
N ASP A 122 -10.40 -4.78 12.82
CA ASP A 122 -10.23 -6.20 12.58
C ASP A 122 -8.94 -6.73 13.23
N THR A 123 -9.10 -7.55 14.27
CA THR A 123 -7.96 -8.15 15.01
C THR A 123 -7.11 -9.10 14.17
N ARG A 124 -7.57 -9.51 12.98
CA ARG A 124 -6.77 -10.29 12.04
C ARG A 124 -5.76 -9.42 11.29
N VAL A 125 -5.96 -8.11 11.23
CA VAL A 125 -5.09 -7.15 10.51
C VAL A 125 -4.02 -6.62 11.46
N VAL A 126 -2.76 -6.70 11.04
CA VAL A 126 -1.59 -6.18 11.76
C VAL A 126 -1.19 -4.82 11.20
N ASN A 127 -1.22 -4.68 9.88
CA ASN A 127 -1.02 -3.41 9.20
C ASN A 127 -1.74 -3.42 7.85
N ALA A 128 -1.95 -2.24 7.28
CA ALA A 128 -2.39 -2.12 5.91
C ALA A 128 -1.89 -0.82 5.26
N ASP A 129 -1.82 -0.83 3.94
CA ASP A 129 -1.51 0.33 3.12
C ASP A 129 -2.57 0.47 2.03
N ILE A 130 -3.22 1.63 1.98
CA ILE A 130 -4.25 1.99 0.99
C ILE A 130 -3.69 3.14 0.16
N ASP A 131 -3.19 2.81 -1.03
CA ASP A 131 -2.43 3.71 -1.88
C ASP A 131 -3.20 4.15 -3.13
N ASP A 132 -3.11 5.45 -3.48
CA ASP A 132 -3.62 6.01 -4.73
C ASP A 132 -2.52 5.92 -5.79
N ALA A 133 -2.51 4.81 -6.52
CA ALA A 133 -1.62 4.50 -7.62
C ALA A 133 -2.40 4.52 -8.96
N PRO A 134 -2.72 5.71 -9.49
CA PRO A 134 -3.51 5.82 -10.73
C PRO A 134 -2.84 5.13 -11.90
N TRP A 135 -3.54 4.19 -12.54
CA TRP A 135 -3.04 3.43 -13.68
C TRP A 135 -3.85 3.74 -14.93
N LYS A 136 -3.22 4.44 -15.89
CA LYS A 136 -3.71 4.79 -17.25
C LYS A 136 -5.04 5.56 -17.34
N GLU A 137 -5.99 5.41 -16.42
CA GLU A 137 -7.29 6.09 -16.35
C GLU A 137 -7.64 6.51 -14.90
N ALA A 138 -8.52 7.51 -14.75
CA ALA A 138 -8.86 8.10 -13.44
C ALA A 138 -9.80 7.26 -12.57
N THR A 139 -10.26 6.10 -13.05
CA THR A 139 -11.20 5.23 -12.33
C THR A 139 -10.53 4.04 -11.65
N GLU A 140 -9.37 3.60 -12.15
CA GLU A 140 -8.57 2.49 -11.65
C GLU A 140 -7.32 3.04 -10.94
N ARG A 141 -7.35 3.04 -9.60
CA ARG A 141 -6.38 3.83 -8.84
C ARG A 141 -5.92 3.23 -7.54
N TRP A 142 -6.67 2.32 -6.93
CA TRP A 142 -6.35 1.90 -5.57
C TRP A 142 -5.53 0.63 -5.55
N ARG A 143 -4.37 0.69 -4.91
CA ARG A 143 -3.61 -0.49 -4.49
C ARG A 143 -3.80 -0.66 -2.99
N ILE A 144 -4.21 -1.85 -2.58
CA ILE A 144 -4.42 -2.17 -1.17
C ILE A 144 -3.51 -3.33 -0.80
N GLU A 145 -2.67 -3.12 0.20
CA GLU A 145 -1.83 -4.15 0.80
C GLU A 145 -2.22 -4.34 2.24
N VAL A 146 -2.48 -5.58 2.66
CA VAL A 146 -2.84 -5.90 4.04
C VAL A 146 -1.91 -6.97 4.57
N THR A 147 -1.34 -6.75 5.76
CA THR A 147 -0.67 -7.80 6.52
C THR A 147 -1.61 -8.29 7.62
N ALA A 148 -1.90 -9.58 7.60
CA ALA A 148 -2.66 -10.28 8.60
C ALA A 148 -1.74 -11.03 9.60
N ALA A 149 -2.30 -11.36 10.76
CA ALA A 149 -1.58 -11.99 11.86
C ALA A 149 -1.09 -13.42 11.55
N ASP A 150 -1.84 -14.17 10.73
CA ASP A 150 -1.53 -15.54 10.31
C ASP A 150 -2.15 -15.86 8.93
N ALA A 151 -1.86 -17.05 8.38
CA ALA A 151 -2.40 -17.50 7.10
C ALA A 151 -3.94 -17.62 7.06
N THR A 152 -4.56 -18.00 8.18
CA THR A 152 -6.03 -18.13 8.27
C THR A 152 -6.68 -16.74 8.23
N GLY A 153 -6.13 -15.79 9.00
CA GLY A 153 -6.50 -14.39 8.99
C GLY A 153 -6.32 -13.77 7.61
N ALA A 154 -5.19 -14.04 6.94
CA ALA A 154 -4.92 -13.53 5.59
C ALA A 154 -5.98 -13.98 4.58
N LEU A 155 -6.30 -15.27 4.52
CA LEU A 155 -7.33 -15.76 3.58
C LEU A 155 -8.72 -15.21 3.93
N ALA A 156 -9.05 -15.12 5.22
CA ALA A 156 -10.34 -14.61 5.65
C ALA A 156 -10.51 -13.11 5.33
N VAL A 157 -9.50 -12.28 5.62
CA VAL A 157 -9.49 -10.85 5.27
C VAL A 157 -9.60 -10.66 3.75
N PHE A 158 -8.85 -11.45 2.96
CA PHE A 158 -8.94 -11.40 1.50
C PHE A 158 -10.36 -11.69 1.00
N LYS A 159 -10.99 -12.75 1.51
CA LYS A 159 -12.38 -13.11 1.15
C LYS A 159 -13.38 -12.03 1.58
N ASP A 160 -13.23 -11.48 2.78
CA ASP A 160 -14.11 -10.43 3.31
C ASP A 160 -14.01 -9.13 2.52
N MET A 161 -12.83 -8.81 1.97
CA MET A 161 -12.65 -7.64 1.09
C MET A 161 -13.25 -7.84 -0.30
N LEU A 162 -13.51 -9.07 -0.73
CA LEU A 162 -14.05 -9.37 -2.06
C LEU A 162 -15.57 -9.61 -2.05
N ALA A 163 -16.07 -10.25 -0.99
CA ALA A 163 -17.50 -10.37 -0.76
C ALA A 163 -18.03 -8.98 -0.36
N GLY A 164 -18.36 -8.16 -1.34
CA GLY A 164 -18.64 -6.72 -1.23
C GLY A 164 -19.77 -6.31 -0.27
N GLY A 165 -19.64 -6.59 1.02
CA GLY A 165 -20.65 -6.29 2.03
C GLY A 165 -20.47 -6.89 3.43
N ASP A 166 -19.57 -7.84 3.70
CA ASP A 166 -19.65 -8.54 4.99
C ASP A 166 -18.90 -7.83 6.14
N ARG A 167 -17.67 -7.38 5.91
CA ARG A 167 -16.86 -6.73 6.98
C ARG A 167 -16.01 -5.56 6.50
N HIS A 168 -15.41 -5.69 5.33
CA HIS A 168 -14.64 -4.62 4.70
C HIS A 168 -15.39 -4.19 3.46
N GLN A 169 -15.72 -2.91 3.36
CA GLN A 169 -16.32 -2.38 2.14
C GLN A 169 -15.18 -2.05 1.17
N PRO A 170 -14.99 -2.82 0.08
CA PRO A 170 -13.91 -2.54 -0.86
C PRO A 170 -14.10 -1.17 -1.53
N LEU A 171 -12.97 -0.51 -1.80
CA LEU A 171 -12.97 0.73 -2.58
C LEU A 171 -13.37 0.42 -4.03
N SER A 172 -14.10 1.32 -4.66
CA SER A 172 -14.35 1.18 -6.10
C SER A 172 -13.11 1.62 -6.88
N GLY A 173 -12.70 0.82 -7.87
CA GLY A 173 -11.50 1.08 -8.68
C GLY A 173 -10.20 0.58 -8.04
N VAL A 174 -10.28 -0.50 -7.25
CA VAL A 174 -9.11 -1.24 -6.77
C VAL A 174 -8.49 -1.95 -7.97
N THR A 175 -7.21 -1.70 -8.21
CA THR A 175 -6.45 -2.40 -9.22
C THR A 175 -5.76 -3.60 -8.62
N VAL A 176 -5.28 -3.52 -7.39
CA VAL A 176 -4.53 -4.61 -6.77
C VAL A 176 -4.94 -4.72 -5.31
N LEU A 177 -5.40 -5.90 -4.91
CA LEU A 177 -5.53 -6.31 -3.52
C LEU A 177 -4.50 -7.40 -3.22
N GLN A 178 -3.59 -7.11 -2.30
CA GLN A 178 -2.61 -8.05 -1.77
C GLN A 178 -2.87 -8.26 -0.29
N VAL A 179 -3.02 -9.51 0.13
CA VAL A 179 -3.12 -9.88 1.54
C VAL A 179 -2.05 -10.91 1.87
N ARG A 180 -1.25 -10.61 2.89
CA ARG A 180 -0.12 -11.42 3.35
C ARG A 180 -0.34 -11.83 4.78
N GLY A 181 0.00 -13.06 5.12
CA GLY A 181 0.17 -13.51 6.49
C GLY A 181 1.35 -14.46 6.57
N PRO A 182 1.85 -14.79 7.77
CA PRO A 182 2.82 -15.87 7.95
C PRO A 182 2.42 -17.13 7.17
N GLY A 183 3.18 -17.48 6.14
CA GLY A 183 2.94 -18.67 5.30
C GLY A 183 1.87 -18.52 4.22
N LEU A 184 1.27 -17.35 3.99
CA LEU A 184 0.31 -17.15 2.91
C LEU A 184 0.45 -15.78 2.24
N PHE A 185 0.41 -15.78 0.92
CA PHE A 185 0.24 -14.59 0.09
C PHE A 185 -0.92 -14.80 -0.88
N VAL A 186 -1.83 -13.84 -0.95
CA VAL A 186 -2.97 -13.85 -1.88
C VAL A 186 -3.03 -12.51 -2.61
N GLU A 187 -3.20 -12.54 -3.92
CA GLU A 187 -3.17 -11.35 -4.79
C GLU A 187 -4.22 -11.42 -5.90
N THR A 188 -4.92 -10.30 -6.15
CA THR A 188 -5.74 -10.09 -7.37
C THR A 188 -4.92 -9.53 -8.52
N ASP A 189 -5.42 -9.65 -9.76
CA ASP A 189 -4.85 -8.92 -10.89
C ASP A 189 -5.37 -7.48 -10.95
N PHE A 190 -4.83 -6.72 -11.91
CA PHE A 190 -5.07 -5.30 -12.20
C PHE A 190 -6.52 -4.91 -12.54
N HIS A 191 -7.48 -5.85 -12.61
CA HIS A 191 -8.87 -5.58 -13.04
C HIS A 191 -9.91 -6.37 -12.23
N ASP A 192 -9.74 -6.44 -10.91
CA ASP A 192 -10.63 -7.18 -9.99
C ASP A 192 -10.71 -8.70 -10.28
N GLY A 193 -9.77 -9.24 -11.06
CA GLY A 193 -9.66 -10.67 -11.33
C GLY A 193 -9.23 -11.42 -10.07
N PHE A 194 -10.14 -12.21 -9.53
CA PHE A 194 -9.92 -12.99 -8.31
C PHE A 194 -9.33 -14.38 -8.62
N PRO A 195 -8.31 -14.84 -7.86
CA PRO A 195 -7.69 -16.15 -8.06
C PRO A 195 -8.54 -17.32 -7.49
N ALA A 196 -9.79 -17.47 -7.94
CA ALA A 196 -10.76 -18.43 -7.41
C ALA A 196 -10.24 -19.88 -7.38
N GLU A 197 -9.70 -20.33 -8.51
CA GLU A 197 -9.18 -21.69 -8.61
C GLU A 197 -7.90 -21.89 -7.79
N ALA A 198 -7.05 -20.88 -7.66
CA ALA A 198 -5.86 -20.96 -6.81
C ALA A 198 -6.26 -21.13 -5.34
N ILE A 199 -7.30 -20.41 -4.91
CA ILE A 199 -7.89 -20.56 -3.58
C ILE A 199 -8.51 -21.94 -3.41
N ALA A 200 -9.28 -22.43 -4.39
CA ALA A 200 -9.84 -23.78 -4.33
C ALA A 200 -8.76 -24.87 -4.22
N ALA A 201 -7.67 -24.76 -4.99
CA ALA A 201 -6.51 -25.65 -4.90
C ALA A 201 -5.88 -25.63 -3.51
N TYR A 202 -5.61 -24.43 -2.98
CA TYR A 202 -5.03 -24.26 -1.65
C TYR A 202 -5.93 -24.83 -0.56
N GLU A 203 -7.23 -24.51 -0.56
CA GLU A 203 -8.18 -25.00 0.44
C GLU A 203 -8.33 -26.52 0.39
N ALA A 204 -8.29 -27.12 -0.80
CA ALA A 204 -8.32 -28.56 -0.95
C ALA A 204 -7.09 -29.22 -0.31
N VAL A 205 -5.88 -28.70 -0.55
CA VAL A 205 -4.65 -29.21 0.07
C VAL A 205 -4.65 -28.99 1.58
N LEU A 206 -4.97 -27.78 2.03
CA LEU A 206 -5.01 -27.40 3.44
C LEU A 206 -5.97 -28.27 4.26
N ALA A 207 -7.07 -28.73 3.65
CA ALA A 207 -8.04 -29.62 4.31
C ALA A 207 -7.48 -31.02 4.62
N ARG A 208 -6.34 -31.41 4.05
CA ARG A 208 -5.77 -32.76 4.16
C ARG A 208 -4.34 -32.79 4.65
N TYR A 209 -3.55 -31.77 4.33
CA TYR A 209 -2.12 -31.75 4.56
C TYR A 209 -1.68 -30.45 5.26
N PRO A 210 -0.70 -30.51 6.16
CA PRO A 210 -0.09 -29.32 6.72
C PRO A 210 0.63 -28.51 5.63
N VAL A 211 0.25 -27.24 5.47
CA VAL A 211 0.86 -26.31 4.52
C VAL A 211 1.84 -25.40 5.26
N ALA A 212 3.08 -25.36 4.77
CA ALA A 212 4.16 -24.53 5.30
C ALA A 212 4.21 -23.13 4.66
N GLY A 213 3.66 -22.99 3.46
CA GLY A 213 3.66 -21.76 2.68
C GLY A 213 2.74 -21.87 1.47
N ALA A 214 2.10 -20.78 1.06
CA ALA A 214 1.40 -20.71 -0.21
C ALA A 214 1.42 -19.30 -0.83
N SER A 215 1.40 -19.24 -2.15
CA SER A 215 1.28 -18.01 -2.95
C SER A 215 0.17 -18.22 -3.97
N LEU A 216 -0.91 -17.46 -3.83
CA LEU A 216 -2.12 -17.54 -4.66
C LEU A 216 -2.21 -16.25 -5.45
N ARG A 217 -1.96 -16.31 -6.75
CA ARG A 217 -1.86 -15.11 -7.59
C ARG A 217 -2.84 -15.15 -8.73
N ARG A 218 -3.23 -13.97 -9.17
CA ARG A 218 -3.83 -13.75 -10.47
C ARG A 218 -2.90 -12.82 -11.26
N ASP A 219 -2.38 -13.31 -12.37
CA ASP A 219 -1.63 -12.52 -13.34
C ASP A 219 -2.52 -12.18 -14.55
N ALA A 220 -2.39 -10.96 -15.06
CA ALA A 220 -3.20 -10.49 -16.19
C ALA A 220 -2.90 -11.22 -17.51
N VAL A 221 -1.72 -11.84 -17.64
CA VAL A 221 -1.24 -12.51 -18.87
C VAL A 221 -1.32 -14.04 -18.75
N ALA A 222 -0.83 -14.60 -17.65
CA ALA A 222 -0.78 -16.04 -17.39
C ALA A 222 -2.05 -16.58 -16.71
N GLY A 223 -2.95 -15.71 -16.25
CA GLY A 223 -4.13 -16.09 -15.48
C GLY A 223 -3.79 -16.42 -14.02
N SER A 224 -4.60 -17.27 -13.40
CA SER A 224 -4.41 -17.63 -12.00
C SER A 224 -3.24 -18.62 -11.85
N ALA A 225 -2.49 -18.52 -10.76
CA ALA A 225 -1.41 -19.43 -10.42
C ALA A 225 -1.40 -19.72 -8.90
N VAL A 226 -0.95 -20.92 -8.55
CA VAL A 226 -0.87 -21.37 -7.16
C VAL A 226 0.42 -22.14 -6.92
N ASP A 227 1.20 -21.65 -5.96
CA ASP A 227 2.38 -22.33 -5.43
C ASP A 227 2.08 -22.76 -4.00
N ILE A 228 2.16 -24.06 -3.70
CA ILE A 228 1.91 -24.61 -2.36
C ILE A 228 3.16 -25.34 -1.87
N VAL A 229 3.60 -25.05 -0.65
CA VAL A 229 4.68 -25.74 0.03
C VAL A 229 4.06 -26.59 1.14
N VAL A 230 4.04 -27.91 0.96
CA VAL A 230 3.63 -28.83 2.03
C VAL A 230 4.75 -29.03 3.06
N ALA A 231 4.39 -29.34 4.29
CA ALA A 231 5.36 -29.54 5.36
C ALA A 231 6.23 -30.78 5.15
N GLU A 232 5.65 -31.86 4.61
CA GLU A 232 6.32 -33.16 4.44
C GLU A 232 6.47 -33.53 2.97
N SER A 233 7.65 -34.01 2.58
CA SER A 233 7.92 -34.43 1.20
C SER A 233 7.09 -35.64 0.76
N ALA A 234 6.66 -36.49 1.70
CA ALA A 234 5.82 -37.64 1.44
C ALA A 234 4.42 -37.26 0.92
N ASP A 235 3.93 -36.06 1.28
CA ASP A 235 2.60 -35.58 0.90
C ASP A 235 2.56 -34.89 -0.46
N GLN A 236 3.72 -34.54 -1.02
CA GLN A 236 3.84 -33.66 -2.17
C GLN A 236 3.03 -34.13 -3.39
N ASP A 237 3.12 -35.40 -3.75
CA ASP A 237 2.48 -35.91 -4.98
C ASP A 237 0.95 -36.00 -4.83
N HIS A 238 0.46 -36.43 -3.66
CA HIS A 238 -0.98 -36.45 -3.38
C HIS A 238 -1.56 -35.04 -3.24
N ALA A 239 -0.84 -34.12 -2.59
CA ALA A 239 -1.23 -32.72 -2.51
C ALA A 239 -1.32 -32.08 -3.91
N ARG A 240 -0.36 -32.40 -4.81
CA ARG A 240 -0.41 -31.95 -6.20
C ARG A 240 -1.62 -32.47 -6.95
N GLU A 241 -1.96 -33.75 -6.79
CA GLU A 241 -3.16 -34.33 -7.41
C GLU A 241 -4.43 -33.65 -6.89
N LEU A 242 -4.52 -33.43 -5.57
CA LEU A 242 -5.66 -32.78 -4.94
C LEU A 242 -5.83 -31.33 -5.40
N ALA A 243 -4.74 -30.57 -5.46
CA ALA A 243 -4.74 -29.20 -5.97
C ALA A 243 -5.23 -29.13 -7.43
N ARG A 244 -4.68 -29.98 -8.31
CA ARG A 244 -5.09 -30.04 -9.73
C ARG A 244 -6.55 -30.45 -9.91
N LYS A 245 -7.05 -31.35 -9.07
CA LYS A 245 -8.45 -31.77 -9.10
C LYS A 245 -9.39 -30.63 -8.69
N ALA A 246 -9.00 -29.83 -7.72
CA ALA A 246 -9.78 -28.68 -7.25
C ALA A 246 -9.70 -27.48 -8.22
N ALA A 247 -8.66 -27.41 -9.04
CA ALA A 247 -8.37 -26.30 -9.96
C ALA A 247 -8.03 -26.80 -11.38
N PRO A 248 -8.99 -27.40 -12.09
CA PRO A 248 -8.73 -28.11 -13.34
C PRO A 248 -8.27 -27.21 -14.49
N ASN A 249 -8.58 -25.91 -14.46
CA ASN A 249 -8.20 -24.99 -15.54
C ASN A 249 -6.82 -24.34 -15.33
N LEU A 250 -6.19 -24.51 -14.16
CA LEU A 250 -4.84 -24.00 -13.89
C LEU A 250 -3.74 -24.82 -14.57
N GLY A 251 -3.96 -26.12 -14.79
CA GLY A 251 -3.00 -26.99 -15.47
C GLY A 251 -1.59 -26.94 -14.87
N ALA A 252 -0.62 -26.42 -15.63
CA ALA A 252 0.77 -26.28 -15.20
C ALA A 252 1.01 -25.11 -14.23
N ALA A 253 0.04 -24.22 -14.04
CA ALA A 253 0.10 -23.12 -13.05
C ALA A 253 -0.21 -23.58 -11.62
N VAL A 254 -0.35 -24.89 -11.39
CA VAL A 254 -0.36 -25.52 -10.07
C VAL A 254 1.01 -26.11 -9.78
N ASP A 255 1.76 -25.45 -8.91
CA ASP A 255 3.00 -25.96 -8.36
C ASP A 255 2.84 -26.38 -6.90
N VAL A 256 3.37 -27.56 -6.57
CA VAL A 256 3.37 -28.09 -5.21
C VAL A 256 4.75 -28.64 -4.91
N THR A 257 5.39 -28.08 -3.89
CA THR A 257 6.73 -28.45 -3.41
C THR A 257 6.68 -28.81 -1.94
N SER A 258 7.79 -29.29 -1.38
CA SER A 258 7.92 -29.57 0.05
C SER A 258 9.04 -28.74 0.67
N ARG A 259 8.94 -28.45 1.97
CA ARG A 259 10.02 -27.78 2.71
C ARG A 259 11.25 -28.70 2.69
N SER A 260 12.37 -28.23 2.15
CA SER A 260 13.64 -28.97 2.23
C SER A 260 14.02 -29.14 3.71
N ALA A 261 14.35 -30.37 4.11
CA ALA A 261 14.88 -30.66 5.44
C ALA A 261 16.16 -29.84 5.63
N GLY A 262 16.11 -28.86 6.53
CA GLY A 262 17.28 -28.11 6.99
C GLY A 262 18.10 -28.90 7.99
#